data_AF-A0A925MXK3-F1
#
_entry.id   AF-A0A925MXK3-F1
#
_cell.length_a   1.000
_cell.length_b   1.000
_cell.length_c   1.000
_cell.angle_alpha   90.00
_cell.angle_beta   90.00
_cell.angle_gamma   90.00
#
_symmetry.space_group_name_H-M   'P 1'
#
loop_
_entity.id
_entity.type
_entity.pdbx_description
1 polymer ?
#
loop_
_entity_poly.entity_id
_entity_poly.type
_entity_poly.pdbx_seq_one_letter_code
_entity_poly.pdbx_strand_id
1 'polypeptide(L)'
;MAALSAEVDQNFDYFQRNLTQFLRPHLGRFALLRQRHVVGFFDKPGEANAAGARQFSDGLYSIQQVTDEPVDLGLYSNAAY
;
A
#
# COMPACT_ATOMS: atom_id res chain seq x y z
N MET A 1 -9.81 14.21 10.99
CA MET A 1 -9.82 12.92 10.25
C MET A 1 -9.66 13.06 8.73
N ALA A 2 -9.67 14.25 8.13
CA ALA A 2 -9.55 14.41 6.67
C ALA A 2 -8.14 14.14 6.09
N ALA A 3 -7.08 14.44 6.85
CA ALA A 3 -5.70 14.30 6.35
C ALA A 3 -5.24 12.85 6.18
N LEU A 4 -5.73 11.92 7.02
CA LEU A 4 -5.41 10.50 6.93
C LEU A 4 -6.04 9.86 5.68
N SER A 5 -7.31 10.15 5.42
CA SER A 5 -8.00 9.66 4.21
C SER A 5 -7.29 10.15 2.95
N ALA A 6 -6.94 11.44 2.90
CA ALA A 6 -6.28 12.02 1.75
C ALA A 6 -4.92 11.39 1.43
N GLU A 7 -4.09 11.09 2.45
CA GLU A 7 -2.80 10.41 2.26
C GLU A 7 -2.99 8.98 1.74
N VAL A 8 -3.96 8.23 2.29
CA VAL A 8 -4.27 6.86 1.86
C VAL A 8 -4.74 6.87 0.40
N ASP A 9 -5.66 7.76 0.04
CA ASP A 9 -6.21 7.88 -1.31
C ASP A 9 -5.11 8.27 -2.31
N GLN A 10 -4.25 9.21 -1.95
CA GLN A 10 -3.12 9.64 -2.78
C GLN A 10 -2.08 8.52 -2.97
N ASN A 11 -1.74 7.79 -1.90
CA ASN A 11 -0.81 6.66 -1.99
C ASN A 11 -1.39 5.56 -2.88
N PHE A 12 -2.69 5.29 -2.75
CA PHE A 12 -3.36 4.28 -3.56
C PHE A 12 -3.45 4.68 -5.05
N ASP A 13 -3.85 5.91 -5.36
CA ASP A 13 -3.87 6.42 -6.75
C ASP A 13 -2.47 6.35 -7.38
N TYR A 14 -1.44 6.78 -6.64
CA TYR A 14 -0.06 6.66 -7.10
C TYR A 14 0.33 5.20 -7.37
N PHE A 15 0.00 4.29 -6.45
CA PHE A 15 0.29 2.87 -6.62
C PHE A 15 -0.38 2.30 -7.87
N GLN A 16 -1.68 2.56 -8.06
CA GLN A 16 -2.44 2.05 -9.21
C GLN A 16 -1.89 2.55 -10.55
N ARG A 17 -1.56 3.85 -10.66
CA ARG A 17 -0.98 4.42 -11.88
C ARG A 17 0.38 3.82 -12.26
N ASN A 18 1.12 3.33 -11.26
CA ASN A 18 2.46 2.77 -11.45
C ASN A 18 2.49 1.23 -11.36
N LEU A 19 1.35 0.57 -11.12
CA LEU A 19 1.27 -0.87 -10.86
C LEU A 19 1.93 -1.69 -11.97
N THR A 20 1.72 -1.32 -13.24
CA THR A 20 2.34 -2.03 -14.39
C THR A 20 3.86 -2.07 -14.31
N GLN A 21 4.50 -1.04 -13.74
CA GLN A 21 5.96 -0.98 -13.56
C GLN A 21 6.42 -1.87 -12.41
N PHE A 22 5.58 -2.05 -11.39
CA PHE A 22 5.88 -2.85 -10.20
C PHE A 22 5.58 -4.34 -10.41
N LEU A 23 4.60 -4.69 -11.25
CA LEU A 23 4.18 -6.07 -11.50
C LEU A 23 5.35 -6.97 -11.91
N ARG A 24 6.12 -6.61 -12.94
CA ARG A 24 7.22 -7.47 -13.43
C ARG A 24 8.30 -7.78 -12.37
N PRO A 25 8.87 -6.78 -11.66
CA PRO A 25 9.93 -7.04 -10.70
C PRO A 25 9.43 -7.47 -9.32
N HIS A 26 8.16 -7.24 -8.97
CA HIS A 26 7.68 -7.33 -7.59
C HIS A 26 6.34 -8.05 -7.42
N LEU A 27 5.87 -8.83 -8.40
CA LEU A 27 4.65 -9.63 -8.28
C LEU A 27 4.65 -10.46 -6.98
N GLY A 28 3.55 -10.40 -6.25
CA GLY A 28 3.34 -11.08 -4.97
C GLY A 28 3.97 -10.38 -3.75
N ARG A 29 4.79 -9.34 -3.95
CA ARG A 29 5.42 -8.58 -2.87
C ARG A 29 4.53 -7.44 -2.38
N PHE A 30 4.90 -6.85 -1.25
CA PHE A 30 4.18 -5.79 -0.58
C PHE A 30 4.96 -4.48 -0.70
N ALA A 31 4.38 -3.48 -1.35
CA ALA A 31 4.92 -2.14 -1.46
C ALA A 31 4.56 -1.33 -0.21
N LEU A 32 5.55 -0.72 0.44
CA LEU A 32 5.35 0.30 1.46
C LEU A 32 5.33 1.67 0.79
N LEU A 33 4.26 2.44 1.01
CA LEU A 33 4.05 3.76 0.42
C LEU A 33 3.96 4.86 1.46
N ARG A 34 4.55 6.01 1.12
CA ARG A 34 4.48 7.25 1.90
C ARG A 34 4.50 8.42 0.92
N GLN A 35 3.61 9.40 1.10
CA GLN A 35 3.57 10.65 0.34
C GLN A 35 3.67 10.46 -1.19
N ARG A 36 2.90 9.50 -1.74
CA ARG A 36 2.89 9.13 -3.16
C ARG A 36 4.23 8.61 -3.67
N HIS A 37 4.94 7.87 -2.83
CA HIS A 37 6.21 7.25 -3.21
C HIS A 37 6.33 5.84 -2.62
N VAL A 38 6.95 4.91 -3.36
CA VAL A 38 7.28 3.58 -2.83
C VAL A 38 8.60 3.67 -2.09
N VAL A 39 8.55 3.38 -0.79
CA VAL A 39 9.70 3.36 0.11
C VAL A 39 10.47 2.04 -0.04
N GLY A 40 9.75 0.95 -0.31
CA GLY A 40 10.37 -0.36 -0.55
C GLY A 40 9.35 -1.46 -0.86
N PHE A 41 9.88 -2.61 -1.26
CA PHE A 41 9.12 -3.83 -1.52
C PHE A 41 9.58 -4.95 -0.59
N PHE A 42 8.63 -5.66 0.00
CA PHE A 42 8.85 -6.66 1.03
C PHE A 42 8.15 -7.96 0.67
N ASP A 43 8.68 -9.09 1.13
CA ASP A 43 8.12 -10.39 0.77
C ASP A 43 6.90 -10.73 1.63
N LYS A 44 6.81 -10.14 2.83
CA LYS A 44 5.71 -10.34 3.78
C LYS A 44 5.07 -9.01 4.18
N PRO A 45 3.75 -8.96 4.41
CA PRO A 45 3.08 -7.73 4.84
C PRO A 45 3.57 -7.28 6.23
N GLY A 46 3.92 -8.23 7.12
CA GLY A 46 4.47 -7.93 8.43
C GLY A 46 5.83 -7.23 8.38
N GLU A 47 6.65 -7.50 7.36
CA GLU A 47 7.95 -6.84 7.17
C GLU A 47 7.77 -5.39 6.71
N ALA A 48 6.87 -5.17 5.73
CA ALA A 48 6.49 -3.82 5.29
C ALA A 48 5.93 -3.00 6.45
N ASN A 49 5.08 -3.60 7.29
CA ASN A 49 4.51 -2.94 8.46
C ASN A 49 5.55 -2.61 9.52
N ALA A 50 6.43 -3.57 9.85
CA ALA A 50 7.51 -3.32 10.79
C ALA A 50 8.48 -2.24 10.29
N ALA A 51 8.76 -2.18 8.99
CA ALA A 51 9.57 -1.13 8.39
C ALA A 51 8.88 0.24 8.46
N GLY A 52 7.59 0.31 8.09
CA GLY A 52 6.78 1.53 8.18
C GLY A 52 6.71 2.08 9.61
N ALA A 53 6.37 1.23 10.58
CA ALA A 53 6.29 1.62 11.99
C ALA A 53 7.63 2.10 12.57
N ARG A 54 8.77 1.57 12.07
CA ARG A 54 10.11 2.03 12.48
C ARG A 54 10.50 3.36 11.83
N GLN A 55 10.11 3.59 10.58
CA GLN A 55 10.51 4.78 9.82
C GLN A 55 9.57 5.97 10.02
N PHE A 56 8.28 5.72 10.25
CA PHE A 56 7.24 6.75 10.28
C PHE A 56 6.55 6.75 11.65
N SER A 57 7.04 7.59 12.55
CA SER A 57 6.52 7.73 13.92
C SER A 57 5.10 8.30 13.99
N ASP A 58 4.62 8.90 12.91
CA ASP A 58 3.24 9.40 12.77
C ASP A 58 2.25 8.30 12.38
N GLY A 59 2.73 7.09 12.05
CA GLY A 59 1.89 5.97 11.63
C GLY A 59 1.21 6.17 10.27
N LEU A 60 1.60 7.21 9.52
CA LEU A 60 0.98 7.54 8.24
C LEU A 60 1.76 6.85 7.12
N TYR A 61 1.34 5.65 6.73
CA TYR A 61 1.88 4.96 5.55
C TYR A 61 0.84 3.97 5.02
N SER A 62 1.05 3.47 3.81
CA SER A 62 0.17 2.47 3.20
C SER A 62 0.98 1.25 2.79
N ILE A 63 0.38 0.07 2.89
CA ILE A 63 0.97 -1.17 2.41
C ILE A 63 0.02 -1.73 1.37
N GLN A 64 0.54 -2.01 0.17
CA GLN A 64 -0.26 -2.55 -0.93
C GLN A 64 0.43 -3.77 -1.52
N GLN A 65 -0.33 -4.83 -1.77
CA GLN A 65 0.20 -6.00 -2.46
C GLN A 65 0.30 -5.71 -3.97
N VAL A 66 1.43 -6.08 -4.56
CA VAL A 66 1.64 -6.03 -6.00
C VAL A 66 1.06 -7.29 -6.61
N THR A 67 -0.15 -7.20 -7.15
CA THR A 67 -0.85 -8.30 -7.81
C THR A 67 -1.44 -7.83 -9.14
N ASP A 68 -1.51 -8.72 -10.12
CA ASP A 68 -2.17 -8.52 -11.41
C ASP A 68 -3.67 -8.86 -11.36
N GLU A 69 -4.13 -9.40 -10.23
CA GLU A 69 -5.56 -9.54 -9.95
C GLU A 69 -6.19 -8.15 -9.82
N PRO A 70 -7.31 -7.87 -10.51
CA PRO A 70 -8.03 -6.62 -10.32
C PRO A 70 -8.47 -6.54 -8.86
N VAL A 71 -7.99 -5.50 -8.16
CA VAL A 71 -8.47 -5.19 -6.80
C VAL A 71 -9.96 -4.84 -6.91
N ASP A 72 -10.82 -5.78 -6.56
CA ASP A 72 -12.25 -5.52 -6.39
C ASP A 72 -12.43 -4.75 -5.08
N LEU A 73 -12.38 -3.42 -5.17
CA LEU A 73 -12.57 -2.49 -4.06
C LEU A 73 -13.99 -2.57 -3.45
N GLY A 74 -14.89 -3.41 -3.97
CA GLY A 74 -16.28 -3.54 -3.51
C GLY A 74 -16.52 -4.49 -2.32
N LEU A 75 -15.58 -5.37 -1.98
CA LEU A 75 -15.84 -6.49 -1.03
C LEU A 75 -15.26 -6.32 0.38
N TYR A 76 -14.38 -5.35 0.62
CA TYR A 76 -13.85 -5.10 1.97
C TYR A 76 -14.74 -4.19 2.84
N SER A 77 -15.88 -3.72 2.33
CA SER A 77 -16.81 -2.87 3.10
C SER A 77 -17.67 -3.63 4.13
N ASN A 78 -17.70 -4.98 4.09
CA ASN A 78 -18.67 -5.77 4.88
C ASN A 78 -18.05 -6.95 5.66
N ALA A 79 -16.90 -6.78 6.31
CA ALA A 79 -16.41 -7.79 7.25
C ALA A 79 -16.16 -7.19 8.64
N ALA A 80 -17.06 -7.58 9.56
CA ALA A 80 -17.11 -7.36 11.01
C ALA A 80 -17.67 -5.99 11.44
N TYR A 81 -18.84 -5.87 12.08
CA TYR A 81 -19.63 -6.82 12.88
C TYR A 81 -21.13 -6.46 12.83
#